data_AF-A0A9E0S9H5-F1
#
_entry.id   AF-A0A9E0S9H5-F1
#
_cell.length_a   1.000
_cell.length_b   1.000
_cell.length_c   1.000
_cell.angle_alpha   90.00
_cell.angle_beta   90.00
_cell.angle_gamma   90.00
#
_symmetry.space_group_name_H-M   'P 1'
#
loop_
_entity.id
_entity.type
_entity.pdbx_description
1 polymer ?
#
loop_
_entity_poly.entity_id
_entity_poly.type
_entity_poly.pdbx_seq_one_letter_code
_entity_poly.pdbx_strand_id
1 'polypeptide(L)'
;MKLDLSSFVCFLVFFKVEAQHSQSYKNYVDAFILKDSIMINDTFSNGFPKEAGKKLIYVYDDYVYEFFAGSFVQYDKKGRVITDSQFDDYGNYLSYKYFDTEGNLLESIDVKSIDTNAKTVDEFMANSFKETKVLATKKVYRYSYKRCEYYLRKVGMIENFKKVGHWKFYDEEGMLEKEKSF
;
A
#
# COMPACT_ATOMS: atom_id res chain seq x y z
N MET A 1 -54.49 6.75 -4.52
CA MET A 1 -53.60 5.61 -4.80
C MET A 1 -52.32 6.17 -5.42
N LYS A 2 -51.30 6.45 -4.58
CA LYS A 2 -49.98 6.90 -5.03
C LYS A 2 -49.04 5.72 -4.79
N LEU A 3 -48.46 5.19 -5.86
CA LEU A 3 -47.35 4.25 -5.78
C LEU A 3 -46.13 5.02 -5.27
N ASP A 4 -45.70 4.70 -4.06
CA ASP A 4 -44.45 5.23 -3.50
C ASP A 4 -43.30 4.43 -4.13
N LEU A 5 -42.63 5.05 -5.09
CA LEU A 5 -41.51 4.49 -5.82
C LEU A 5 -40.22 4.92 -5.13
N SER A 6 -39.90 4.29 -4.00
CA SER A 6 -38.65 4.59 -3.29
C SER A 6 -38.02 3.35 -2.63
N SER A 7 -37.99 2.25 -3.39
CA SER A 7 -36.98 1.20 -3.20
C SER A 7 -35.66 1.66 -3.85
N PHE A 8 -34.85 2.43 -3.14
CA PHE A 8 -33.46 2.66 -3.54
C PHE A 8 -32.57 1.64 -2.84
N VAL A 9 -32.45 0.45 -3.46
CA VAL A 9 -31.49 -0.56 -3.06
C VAL A 9 -30.09 -0.08 -3.47
N CYS A 10 -29.35 0.50 -2.53
CA CYS A 10 -27.91 0.75 -2.68
C CYS A 10 -27.14 -0.58 -2.57
N PHE A 11 -27.15 -1.41 -3.61
CA PHE A 11 -26.07 -2.39 -3.84
C PHE A 11 -24.89 -1.63 -4.44
N LEU A 12 -24.13 -0.91 -3.60
CA LEU A 12 -22.80 -0.47 -3.98
C LEU A 12 -21.89 -1.70 -3.90
N VAL A 13 -21.68 -2.25 -5.08
CA VAL A 13 -20.78 -3.34 -5.42
C VAL A 13 -19.37 -3.08 -4.88
N PHE A 14 -18.99 -3.79 -3.81
CA PHE A 14 -17.60 -3.91 -3.34
C PHE A 14 -16.80 -4.83 -4.28
N PHE A 15 -16.51 -4.40 -5.51
CA PHE A 15 -15.60 -5.16 -6.40
C PHE A 15 -14.54 -4.24 -7.00
N LYS A 16 -13.57 -3.75 -6.21
CA LYS A 16 -12.41 -3.02 -6.78
C LYS A 16 -11.08 -3.12 -6.01
N VAL A 17 -10.80 -4.24 -5.32
CA VAL A 17 -9.46 -4.43 -4.73
C VAL A 17 -8.60 -5.43 -5.52
N GLU A 18 -9.23 -6.40 -6.20
CA GLU A 18 -8.48 -7.44 -6.93
C GLU A 18 -7.99 -7.07 -8.34
N ALA A 19 -8.28 -5.87 -8.83
CA ALA A 19 -7.91 -5.48 -10.20
C ALA A 19 -6.39 -5.32 -10.39
N GLN A 20 -5.62 -5.28 -9.31
CA GLN A 20 -4.17 -5.08 -9.36
C GLN A 20 -3.40 -6.41 -9.50
N HIS A 21 -4.01 -7.56 -9.16
CA HIS A 21 -3.32 -8.84 -9.15
C HIS A 21 -3.36 -9.50 -10.53
N SER A 22 -2.23 -10.00 -11.01
CA SER A 22 -2.19 -10.87 -12.18
C SER A 22 -2.91 -12.20 -11.89
N GLN A 23 -3.40 -12.88 -12.93
CA GLN A 23 -3.97 -14.22 -12.75
C GLN A 23 -2.93 -15.22 -12.25
N SER A 24 -1.68 -15.08 -12.68
CA SER A 24 -0.57 -15.89 -12.20
C SER A 24 -0.45 -15.79 -10.69
N TYR A 25 -0.35 -14.55 -10.17
CA TYR A 25 -0.27 -14.27 -8.74
C TYR A 25 -1.44 -14.89 -7.96
N LYS A 26 -2.67 -14.71 -8.43
CA LYS A 26 -3.88 -15.27 -7.82
C LYS A 26 -3.79 -16.79 -7.64
N ASN A 27 -3.36 -17.50 -8.68
CA ASN A 27 -3.24 -18.95 -8.63
C ASN A 27 -2.26 -19.44 -7.53
N TYR A 28 -1.26 -18.64 -7.18
CA TYR A 28 -0.32 -18.99 -6.11
C TYR A 28 -0.90 -18.70 -4.73
N VAL A 29 -1.53 -17.55 -4.54
CA VAL A 29 -2.09 -17.17 -3.23
C VAL A 29 -3.36 -17.96 -2.88
N ASP A 30 -4.05 -18.55 -3.85
CA ASP A 30 -5.17 -19.48 -3.62
C ASP A 30 -4.76 -20.76 -2.85
N ALA A 31 -3.46 -21.07 -2.81
CA ALA A 31 -2.94 -22.17 -2.00
C ALA A 31 -2.91 -21.85 -0.49
N PHE A 32 -3.00 -20.57 -0.11
CA PHE A 32 -3.07 -20.19 1.29
C PHE A 32 -4.44 -20.52 1.89
N ILE A 33 -4.44 -21.15 3.07
CA ILE A 33 -5.66 -21.40 3.84
C ILE A 33 -5.74 -20.36 4.97
N LEU A 34 -6.69 -19.43 4.88
CA LEU A 34 -6.94 -18.48 5.96
C LEU A 34 -7.37 -19.24 7.22
N LYS A 35 -6.67 -19.00 8.33
CA LYS A 35 -6.95 -19.61 9.63
C LYS A 35 -7.53 -18.64 10.63
N ASP A 36 -7.00 -17.43 10.67
CA ASP A 36 -7.38 -16.45 11.70
C ASP A 36 -7.08 -15.02 11.24
N SER A 37 -7.52 -14.06 12.06
CA SER A 37 -7.18 -12.66 11.94
C SER A 37 -6.86 -12.05 13.30
N ILE A 38 -5.81 -11.22 13.36
CA ILE A 38 -5.38 -10.54 14.58
C ILE A 38 -5.57 -9.04 14.38
N MET A 39 -6.32 -8.40 15.27
CA MET A 39 -6.39 -6.94 15.31
C MET A 39 -5.17 -6.37 16.04
N ILE A 40 -4.57 -5.34 15.47
CA ILE A 40 -3.44 -4.61 16.04
C ILE A 40 -3.97 -3.30 16.60
N ASN A 41 -3.67 -3.03 17.87
CA ASN A 41 -3.97 -1.77 18.53
C ASN A 41 -2.97 -1.55 19.67
N ASP A 42 -1.74 -1.26 19.28
CA ASP A 42 -0.62 -1.10 20.19
C ASP A 42 -0.50 0.35 20.64
N THR A 43 0.02 0.55 21.85
CA THR A 43 0.29 1.86 22.42
C THR A 43 1.73 1.98 22.88
N PHE A 44 2.26 3.21 22.83
CA PHE A 44 3.51 3.54 23.50
C PHE A 44 3.32 3.56 25.01
N SER A 45 4.43 3.51 25.76
CA SER A 45 4.40 3.62 27.23
C SER A 45 3.81 4.92 27.76
N ASN A 46 3.70 5.96 26.92
CA ASN A 46 3.06 7.23 27.26
C ASN A 46 1.57 7.27 26.91
N GLY A 47 0.97 6.14 26.52
CA GLY A 47 -0.46 5.99 26.25
C GLY A 47 -0.90 6.41 24.84
N PHE A 48 -0.04 7.03 24.04
CA PHE A 48 -0.38 7.33 22.64
C PHE A 48 -0.40 6.07 21.79
N PRO A 49 -1.24 6.02 20.73
CA PRO A 49 -1.23 4.90 19.80
C PRO A 49 0.15 4.78 19.16
N LYS A 50 0.57 3.54 18.89
CA LYS A 50 1.82 3.20 18.22
C LYS A 50 1.53 2.67 16.81
N GLU A 51 0.63 1.70 16.73
CA GLU A 51 0.22 1.09 15.47
C GLU A 51 -1.18 0.52 15.60
N ALA A 52 -1.95 0.62 14.52
CA ALA A 52 -3.30 0.10 14.44
C ALA A 52 -3.54 -0.54 13.08
N GLY A 53 -4.20 -1.70 13.05
CA GLY A 53 -4.53 -2.39 11.80
C GLY A 53 -4.94 -3.84 12.04
N LYS A 54 -4.68 -4.70 11.06
CA LYS A 54 -5.04 -6.13 11.11
C LYS A 54 -3.95 -6.97 10.45
N LYS A 55 -3.73 -8.17 10.99
CA LYS A 55 -3.02 -9.26 10.33
C LYS A 55 -3.99 -10.38 9.99
N LEU A 56 -3.75 -11.05 8.87
CA LEU A 56 -4.37 -12.32 8.52
C LEU A 56 -3.34 -13.43 8.69
N ILE A 57 -3.79 -14.56 9.24
CA ILE A 57 -2.97 -15.72 9.52
C ILE A 57 -3.35 -16.81 8.54
N TYR A 58 -2.38 -17.21 7.72
CA TYR A 58 -2.54 -18.24 6.71
C TYR A 58 -1.69 -19.45 7.04
N VAL A 59 -2.12 -20.61 6.53
CA VAL A 59 -1.34 -21.85 6.57
C VAL A 59 -1.15 -22.37 5.16
N TYR A 60 0.08 -22.81 4.88
CA TYR A 60 0.45 -23.61 3.73
C TYR A 60 1.38 -24.73 4.21
N ASP A 61 0.98 -25.98 3.98
CA ASP A 61 1.59 -27.16 4.61
C ASP A 61 1.76 -26.98 6.14
N ASP A 62 2.97 -27.15 6.65
CA ASP A 62 3.31 -27.01 8.07
C ASP A 62 3.75 -25.59 8.47
N TYR A 63 3.65 -24.62 7.54
CA TYR A 63 4.09 -23.24 7.76
C TYR A 63 2.91 -22.30 8.04
N VAL A 64 3.14 -21.38 8.96
CA VAL A 64 2.22 -20.28 9.29
C VAL A 64 2.77 -18.97 8.74
N TYR A 65 1.93 -18.24 8.04
CA TYR A 65 2.24 -16.94 7.45
C TYR A 65 1.38 -15.87 8.10
N GLU A 66 2.00 -14.73 8.42
CA GLU A 66 1.30 -13.55 8.94
C GLU A 66 1.45 -12.40 7.94
N PHE A 67 0.33 -11.89 7.45
CA PHE A 67 0.31 -10.76 6.53
C PHE A 67 -0.49 -9.61 7.09
N PHE A 68 0.02 -8.39 7.00
CA PHE A 68 -0.82 -7.22 7.22
C PHE A 68 -1.91 -7.17 6.16
N ALA A 69 -3.12 -6.78 6.53
CA ALA A 69 -4.25 -6.71 5.61
C ALA A 69 -5.15 -5.53 5.93
N GLY A 70 -5.71 -4.92 4.89
CA GLY A 70 -6.54 -3.75 5.06
C GLY A 70 -5.72 -2.50 5.42
N SER A 71 -6.34 -1.58 6.15
CA SER A 71 -5.67 -0.35 6.59
C SER A 71 -4.73 -0.63 7.76
N PHE A 72 -3.54 -0.04 7.70
CA PHE A 72 -2.54 -0.10 8.76
C PHE A 72 -1.87 1.26 8.92
N VAL A 73 -1.90 1.79 10.14
CA VAL A 73 -1.43 3.14 10.46
C VAL A 73 -0.41 3.05 11.58
N GLN A 74 0.72 3.73 11.42
CA GLN A 74 1.70 3.90 12.49
C GLN A 74 1.75 5.35 12.93
N TYR A 75 2.06 5.54 14.21
CA TYR A 75 2.05 6.82 14.88
C TYR A 75 3.40 7.08 15.55
N ASP A 76 3.74 8.36 15.72
CA ASP A 76 4.84 8.76 16.59
C ASP A 76 4.42 8.81 18.07
N LYS A 77 5.38 9.06 18.95
CA LYS A 77 5.15 9.15 20.41
C LYS A 77 4.25 10.32 20.84
N LYS A 78 3.77 11.16 19.92
CA LYS A 78 2.78 12.22 20.19
C LYS A 78 1.42 11.88 19.58
N GLY A 79 1.23 10.65 19.07
CA GLY A 79 0.00 10.20 18.44
C GLY A 79 -0.21 10.75 17.03
N ARG A 80 0.82 11.29 16.38
CA ARG A 80 0.73 11.81 15.00
C ARG A 80 1.02 10.70 14.01
N VAL A 81 0.26 10.62 12.93
CA VAL A 81 0.47 9.61 11.88
C VAL A 81 1.84 9.82 11.22
N ILE A 82 2.63 8.75 11.15
CA ILE A 82 3.90 8.72 10.41
C ILE A 82 3.78 7.91 9.12
N THR A 83 2.96 6.86 9.12
CA THR A 83 2.66 6.06 7.94
C THR A 83 1.18 5.72 7.90
N ASP A 84 0.61 5.78 6.70
CA ASP A 84 -0.76 5.36 6.38
C ASP A 84 -0.67 4.42 5.18
N SER A 85 -0.93 3.14 5.41
CA SER A 85 -0.75 2.07 4.45
C SER A 85 -2.05 1.31 4.24
N GLN A 86 -2.26 0.88 3.00
CA GLN A 86 -3.31 -0.07 2.66
C GLN A 86 -2.66 -1.33 2.11
N PHE A 87 -3.05 -2.47 2.63
CA PHE A 87 -2.59 -3.79 2.20
C PHE A 87 -3.72 -4.60 1.55
N ASP A 88 -3.36 -5.49 0.63
CA ASP A 88 -4.22 -6.60 0.23
C ASP A 88 -4.25 -7.67 1.34
N ASP A 89 -4.93 -8.78 1.11
CA ASP A 89 -5.03 -9.85 2.10
C ASP A 89 -3.74 -10.70 2.21
N TYR A 90 -2.76 -10.51 1.33
CA TYR A 90 -1.52 -11.29 1.25
C TYR A 90 -0.27 -10.46 1.61
N GLY A 91 -0.46 -9.29 2.23
CA GLY A 91 0.63 -8.48 2.77
C GLY A 91 1.31 -7.56 1.75
N ASN A 92 0.77 -7.43 0.54
CA ASN A 92 1.27 -6.49 -0.45
C ASN A 92 0.69 -5.10 -0.19
N TYR A 93 1.53 -4.08 -0.35
CA TYR A 93 1.04 -2.71 -0.41
C TYR A 93 0.09 -2.54 -1.60
N LEU A 94 -1.02 -1.87 -1.36
CA LEU A 94 -1.90 -1.27 -2.36
C LEU A 94 -1.64 0.24 -2.44
N SER A 95 -1.37 0.86 -1.29
CA SER A 95 -0.87 2.22 -1.18
C SER A 95 -0.04 2.40 0.09
N TYR A 96 0.81 3.41 0.07
CA TYR A 96 1.63 3.82 1.21
C TYR A 96 1.80 5.34 1.20
N LYS A 97 1.68 5.97 2.36
CA LYS A 97 2.00 7.37 2.58
C LYS A 97 2.93 7.49 3.77
N TYR A 98 3.92 8.37 3.66
CA TYR A 98 4.85 8.71 4.72
C TYR A 98 4.79 10.20 5.03
N PHE A 99 4.66 10.52 6.31
CA PHE A 99 4.52 11.89 6.79
C PHE A 99 5.70 12.30 7.66
N ASP A 100 6.01 13.59 7.67
CA ASP A 100 6.89 14.14 8.69
C ASP A 100 6.17 14.27 10.05
N THR A 101 6.91 14.72 11.06
CA THR A 101 6.35 14.91 12.40
C THR A 101 5.31 16.02 12.49
N GLU A 102 5.18 16.89 11.48
CA GLU A 102 4.16 17.93 11.45
C GLU A 102 2.91 17.50 10.65
N GLY A 103 2.91 16.29 10.10
CA GLY A 103 1.81 15.73 9.31
C GLY A 103 1.89 16.07 7.83
N ASN A 104 3.02 16.62 7.34
CA ASN A 104 3.19 16.89 5.92
C ASN A 104 3.57 15.62 5.17
N LEU A 105 2.94 15.39 4.02
CA LEU A 105 3.23 14.24 3.16
C LEU A 105 4.62 14.39 2.52
N LEU A 106 5.51 13.44 2.78
CA LEU A 106 6.87 13.39 2.23
C LEU A 106 6.99 12.44 1.05
N GLU A 107 6.26 11.34 1.10
CA GLU A 107 6.30 10.30 0.07
C GLU A 107 4.95 9.59 -0.03
N SER A 108 4.56 9.24 -1.25
CA SER A 108 3.46 8.31 -1.49
C SER A 108 3.80 7.27 -2.54
N ILE A 109 3.26 6.07 -2.37
CA ILE A 109 3.32 4.98 -3.34
C ILE A 109 1.90 4.53 -3.62
N ASP A 110 1.55 4.43 -4.89
CA ASP A 110 0.28 3.91 -5.37
C ASP A 110 0.55 2.69 -6.27
N VAL A 111 0.19 1.50 -5.80
CA VAL A 111 0.44 0.25 -6.52
C VAL A 111 -0.47 0.14 -7.74
N LYS A 112 0.10 -0.33 -8.85
CA LYS A 112 -0.57 -0.46 -10.15
C LYS A 112 -0.79 -1.92 -10.51
N SER A 113 0.20 -2.76 -10.24
CA SER A 113 0.07 -4.20 -10.45
C SER A 113 0.93 -4.98 -9.47
N ILE A 114 0.44 -6.17 -9.14
CA ILE A 114 1.10 -7.19 -8.34
C ILE A 114 1.10 -8.47 -9.19
N ASP A 115 2.29 -9.01 -9.38
CA ASP A 115 2.54 -10.23 -10.15
C ASP A 115 3.57 -11.10 -9.41
N THR A 116 3.98 -12.22 -9.99
CA THR A 116 5.00 -13.10 -9.42
C THR A 116 5.94 -13.63 -10.49
N ASN A 117 7.21 -13.78 -10.10
CA ASN A 117 8.23 -14.44 -10.92
C ASN A 117 8.41 -15.93 -10.54
N ALA A 118 7.70 -16.41 -9.51
CA ALA A 118 7.77 -17.81 -9.10
C ALA A 118 7.30 -18.74 -10.24
N LYS A 119 7.97 -19.89 -10.34
CA LYS A 119 7.63 -20.96 -11.28
C LYS A 119 6.76 -22.04 -10.65
N THR A 120 6.82 -22.18 -9.33
CA THR A 120 6.06 -23.15 -8.56
C THR A 120 5.50 -22.53 -7.28
N VAL A 121 4.46 -23.15 -6.73
CA VAL A 121 3.85 -22.71 -5.47
C VAL A 121 4.88 -22.79 -4.35
N ASP A 122 5.65 -23.89 -4.28
CA ASP A 122 6.69 -24.03 -3.26
C ASP A 122 7.77 -22.93 -3.36
N GLU A 123 8.16 -22.50 -4.57
CA GLU A 123 9.10 -21.39 -4.75
C GLU A 123 8.51 -20.07 -4.24
N PHE A 124 7.24 -19.81 -4.58
CA PHE A 124 6.52 -18.64 -4.08
C PHE A 124 6.40 -18.66 -2.56
N MET A 125 6.00 -19.79 -1.97
CA MET A 125 5.78 -19.92 -0.53
C MET A 125 7.09 -19.88 0.27
N ALA A 126 8.20 -20.36 -0.29
CA ALA A 126 9.51 -20.27 0.34
C ALA A 126 9.98 -18.82 0.52
N ASN A 127 9.60 -17.91 -0.39
CA ASN A 127 9.91 -16.48 -0.25
C ASN A 127 8.96 -15.59 -1.05
N SER A 128 7.73 -15.42 -0.56
CA SER A 128 6.69 -14.69 -1.28
C SER A 128 7.09 -13.25 -1.56
N PHE A 129 7.80 -12.59 -0.64
CA PHE A 129 8.29 -11.23 -0.83
C PHE A 129 9.29 -11.11 -1.99
N LYS A 130 10.23 -12.05 -2.10
CA LYS A 130 11.24 -12.06 -3.18
C LYS A 130 10.60 -12.35 -4.53
N GLU A 131 9.66 -13.28 -4.56
CA GLU A 131 9.04 -13.73 -5.80
C GLU A 131 7.91 -12.82 -6.27
N THR A 132 7.35 -11.99 -5.39
CA THR A 132 6.35 -10.99 -5.75
C THR A 132 6.99 -9.82 -6.51
N LYS A 133 6.34 -9.45 -7.61
CA LYS A 133 6.67 -8.31 -8.46
C LYS A 133 5.61 -7.22 -8.30
N VAL A 134 5.98 -6.11 -7.70
CA VAL A 134 5.11 -4.95 -7.47
C VAL A 134 5.54 -3.81 -8.36
N LEU A 135 4.65 -3.36 -9.23
CA LEU A 135 4.82 -2.14 -10.03
C LEU A 135 3.95 -1.04 -9.45
N ALA A 136 4.54 0.12 -9.16
CA ALA A 136 3.84 1.22 -8.51
C ALA A 136 4.30 2.58 -9.02
N THR A 137 3.47 3.60 -8.80
CA THR A 137 3.87 5.00 -8.96
C THR A 137 4.36 5.53 -7.62
N LYS A 138 5.53 6.15 -7.59
CA LYS A 138 6.09 6.81 -6.40
C LYS A 138 6.14 8.32 -6.60
N LYS A 139 5.63 9.07 -5.63
CA LYS A 139 5.71 10.54 -5.53
C LYS A 139 6.55 10.90 -4.32
N VAL A 140 7.42 11.89 -4.47
CA VAL A 140 8.22 12.42 -3.37
C VAL A 140 8.08 13.93 -3.34
N TYR A 141 7.84 14.45 -2.15
CA TYR A 141 7.56 15.85 -1.87
C TYR A 141 8.75 16.49 -1.15
N ARG A 142 8.87 17.81 -1.27
CA ARG A 142 9.90 18.60 -0.60
C ARG A 142 9.33 19.94 -0.18
N TYR A 143 9.81 20.49 0.93
CA TYR A 143 9.46 21.84 1.36
C TYR A 143 10.20 22.89 0.54
N SER A 144 9.47 23.91 0.07
CA SER A 144 10.04 25.14 -0.49
C SER A 144 10.10 26.21 0.60
N TYR A 145 11.29 26.71 0.89
CA TYR A 145 11.47 27.82 1.85
C TYR A 145 10.96 29.16 1.29
N LYS A 146 10.96 29.32 -0.04
CA LYS A 146 10.47 30.51 -0.71
C LYS A 146 8.95 30.62 -0.63
N ARG A 147 8.26 29.50 -0.83
CA ARG A 147 6.79 29.43 -0.84
C ARG A 147 6.19 29.05 0.52
N CYS A 148 7.02 28.58 1.45
CA CYS A 148 6.61 28.03 2.74
C CYS A 148 5.59 26.89 2.62
N GLU A 149 5.75 26.02 1.61
CA GLU A 149 4.85 24.89 1.37
C GLU A 149 5.58 23.70 0.74
N TYR A 150 4.98 22.52 0.89
CA TYR A 150 5.47 21.30 0.24
C TYR A 150 5.03 21.24 -1.22
N TYR A 151 5.95 20.87 -2.11
CA TYR A 151 5.69 20.68 -3.53
C TYR A 151 6.11 19.28 -3.99
N LEU A 152 5.53 18.81 -5.10
CA LEU A 152 5.92 17.55 -5.73
C LEU A 152 7.31 17.70 -6.35
N ARG A 153 8.35 17.11 -5.74
CA ARG A 153 9.72 17.21 -6.27
C ARG A 153 9.97 16.22 -7.40
N LYS A 154 9.46 15.00 -7.29
CA LYS A 154 9.65 13.96 -8.32
C LYS A 154 8.55 12.91 -8.30
N VAL A 155 8.25 12.39 -9.48
CA VAL A 155 7.31 11.28 -9.68
C VAL A 155 7.83 10.34 -10.74
N GLY A 156 7.60 9.05 -10.57
CA GLY A 156 7.92 8.04 -11.56
C GLY A 156 7.51 6.64 -11.13
N MET A 157 7.82 5.66 -11.97
CA MET A 157 7.51 4.26 -11.69
C MET A 157 8.59 3.61 -10.85
N ILE A 158 8.16 2.70 -9.98
CA ILE A 158 9.03 1.78 -9.26
C ILE A 158 8.59 0.34 -9.51
N GLU A 159 9.57 -0.55 -9.59
CA GLU A 159 9.39 -2.01 -9.54
C GLU A 159 10.14 -2.54 -8.31
N ASN A 160 9.45 -3.20 -7.39
CA ASN A 160 10.02 -3.69 -6.12
C ASN A 160 10.88 -2.62 -5.42
N PHE A 161 10.33 -1.41 -5.29
CA PHE A 161 10.95 -0.22 -4.69
C PHE A 161 12.19 0.36 -5.40
N LYS A 162 12.58 -0.20 -6.56
CA LYS A 162 13.64 0.35 -7.42
C LYS A 162 13.02 1.20 -8.53
N LYS A 163 13.68 2.29 -8.89
CA LYS A 163 13.21 3.17 -9.98
C LYS A 163 13.28 2.45 -11.32
N VAL A 164 12.23 2.62 -12.12
CA VAL A 164 12.16 2.15 -13.51
C VAL A 164 11.47 3.20 -14.39
N GLY A 165 11.73 3.14 -15.69
CA GLY A 165 11.03 3.96 -16.68
C GLY A 165 11.32 5.46 -16.53
N HIS A 166 10.38 6.30 -16.95
CA HIS A 166 10.57 7.75 -16.96
C HIS A 166 10.20 8.40 -15.64
N TRP A 167 11.15 9.16 -15.09
CA TRP A 167 10.97 9.96 -13.89
C TRP A 167 10.98 11.44 -14.24
N LYS A 168 9.98 12.16 -13.74
CA LYS A 168 9.86 13.62 -13.86
C LYS A 168 10.30 14.29 -12.57
N PHE A 169 11.04 15.38 -12.69
CA PHE A 169 11.55 16.19 -11.60
C PHE A 169 11.08 17.63 -11.78
N TYR A 170 10.53 18.22 -10.73
CA TYR A 170 9.95 19.56 -10.78
C TYR A 170 10.67 20.51 -9.83
N ASP A 171 10.77 21.77 -10.21
CA ASP A 171 11.22 22.85 -9.33
C ASP A 171 10.18 23.20 -8.27
N GLU A 172 10.50 24.18 -7.42
CA GLU A 172 9.58 24.64 -6.37
C GLU A 172 8.37 25.39 -6.90
N GLU A 173 8.39 25.88 -8.13
CA GLU A 173 7.25 26.46 -8.85
C GLU A 173 6.32 25.39 -9.44
N GLY A 174 6.76 24.13 -9.49
CA GLY A 174 6.02 23.01 -10.06
C GLY A 174 6.27 22.83 -11.57
N MET A 175 7.25 23.53 -12.13
CA MET A 175 7.66 23.40 -13.52
C MET A 175 8.61 22.22 -13.68
N LEU A 176 8.51 21.53 -14.82
CA LEU A 176 9.36 20.39 -15.13
C LEU A 176 10.80 20.85 -15.37
N GLU A 177 11.71 20.50 -14.46
CA GLU A 177 13.16 20.77 -14.61
C GLU A 177 13.84 19.71 -15.48
N LYS A 178 13.44 18.45 -15.30
CA LYS A 178 14.18 17.31 -15.86
C LYS A 178 13.32 16.08 -15.98
N GLU A 179 13.59 15.30 -17.03
CA GLU A 179 13.19 13.90 -17.14
C GLU A 179 14.42 12.98 -17.15
N LYS A 180 14.31 11.81 -16.53
CA LYS A 180 15.36 10.78 -16.56
C LYS A 180 14.76 9.39 -16.69
N SER A 181 15.28 8.61 -17.63
CA SER A 181 15.00 7.18 -17.74
C SER A 181 15.87 6.37 -16.80
N PHE A 182 15.29 5.36 -16.17
CA PHE A 182 15.93 4.38 -15.29
C PHE A 182 15.70 2.97 -15.80
#